data_AF-A0A7Y2GJJ3-F1
#
_entry.id   AF-A0A7Y2GJJ3-F1
#
_cell.length_a   1.000
_cell.length_b   1.000
_cell.length_c   1.000
_cell.angle_alpha   90.00
_cell.angle_beta   90.00
_cell.angle_gamma   90.00
#
_symmetry.space_group_name_H-M   'P 1'
#
loop_
_entity.id
_entity.type
_entity.pdbx_description
1 polymer ?
#
loop_
_entity_poly.entity_id
_entity_poly.type
_entity_poly.pdbx_seq_one_letter_code
_entity_poly.pdbx_strand_id
1 'polypeptide(L)'
;MNGAAFFDLDRTLLPGASGPVVSDALRTVGLMGDRKIPGESFVFEFFDRIGETLPSMALARTGVRFSAGWDADLVAEAGRLAAAQLVDRLQPFALHLIDEHRAAGRKVVMATTSPSTVCEPLAELLGFDGCIATKYGVTDGALDGTIDGRYVWGIGKLGAVKDWALAHDVDLEQSFAYSDSFFDQPLLGGVGHPVAVNPDPRLRAVARLRGWPITHLDVPPGVPKIAGLEPQDLLLSLSRPEFIRYAKLDISGVEHLPAEGGAIVAANHRSYFDFVAIATALAQAGRPARPLAKKELFDSPLVGPLVAAFGAIPVDRGTGSDAPLEQAAEALAAGEVVVILPQGTIPRGRQFFEPELVGKRGVAQLARMSGAPVVPIGIWGSEHVWPRSARVPAVWNLIDPPKVQVKIGPRVELERTKKSTLPDVARVMTAISAQLPPVGRKRTKPTAEELARTYPPGMTPNQPEADGTGTGGKNKTAKRQDSAPKKPAPKKATPKKSSASKQSKPKKSKKNQDKAAIKKPGKKTGKKSGKKSAKKAPKAKAGS
;
A
#
# COMPACT_ATOMS: atom_id res chain seq x y z
N MET A 1 -17.92 -21.06 -2.13
CA MET A 1 -17.45 -20.83 -0.74
C MET A 1 -18.59 -20.11 -0.04
N ASN A 2 -18.98 -20.53 1.15
CA ASN A 2 -20.13 -19.95 1.86
C ASN A 2 -19.70 -18.98 2.97
N GLY A 3 -18.57 -18.29 2.77
CA GLY A 3 -18.01 -17.34 3.72
C GLY A 3 -18.55 -15.92 3.50
N ALA A 4 -18.48 -15.09 4.53
CA ALA A 4 -18.79 -13.66 4.48
C ALA A 4 -17.57 -12.82 4.86
N ALA A 5 -17.63 -11.52 4.58
CA ALA A 5 -16.68 -10.53 5.03
C ALA A 5 -17.39 -9.55 5.98
N PHE A 6 -16.99 -9.57 7.26
CA PHE A 6 -17.54 -8.72 8.31
C PHE A 6 -16.66 -7.48 8.50
N PHE A 7 -17.23 -6.29 8.38
CA PHE A 7 -16.52 -5.02 8.50
C PHE A 7 -17.01 -4.23 9.68
N ASP A 8 -16.08 -3.84 10.56
CA ASP A 8 -16.33 -2.79 11.52
C ASP A 8 -16.47 -1.41 10.85
N LEU A 9 -17.14 -0.46 11.50
CA LEU A 9 -17.45 0.84 10.91
C LEU A 9 -16.48 1.93 11.35
N ASP A 10 -16.56 2.32 12.62
CA ASP A 10 -15.83 3.46 13.18
C ASP A 10 -14.33 3.16 13.18
N ARG A 11 -13.50 4.09 12.69
CA ARG A 11 -12.03 3.93 12.52
C ARG A 11 -11.56 2.75 11.64
N THR A 12 -12.49 1.96 11.11
CA THR A 12 -12.25 0.85 10.17
C THR A 12 -12.67 1.23 8.74
N LEU A 13 -13.97 1.32 8.46
CA LEU A 13 -14.48 1.81 7.17
C LEU A 13 -14.48 3.34 7.10
N LEU A 14 -14.64 4.00 8.24
CA LEU A 14 -14.52 5.45 8.41
C LEU A 14 -13.15 5.81 9.01
N PRO A 15 -12.60 7.02 8.76
CA PRO A 15 -11.34 7.46 9.36
C PRO A 15 -11.47 7.78 10.86
N GLY A 16 -12.68 8.00 11.35
CA GLY A 16 -12.98 8.34 12.75
C GLY A 16 -14.35 7.84 13.17
N ALA A 17 -14.85 8.35 14.29
CA ALA A 17 -16.18 8.02 14.80
C ALA A 17 -17.32 8.60 13.94
N SER A 18 -18.39 7.83 13.78
CA SER A 18 -19.67 8.23 13.20
C SER A 18 -20.51 9.09 14.15
N GLY A 19 -20.25 8.99 15.46
CA GLY A 19 -21.00 9.67 16.53
C GLY A 19 -21.23 11.17 16.31
N PRO A 20 -20.22 12.00 15.95
CA PRO A 20 -20.43 13.41 15.68
C PRO A 20 -21.44 13.69 14.56
N VAL A 21 -21.42 12.90 13.48
CA VAL A 21 -22.36 13.04 12.35
C VAL A 21 -23.77 12.65 12.78
N VAL A 22 -23.89 11.61 13.60
CA VAL A 22 -25.18 11.19 14.18
C VAL A 22 -25.72 12.26 15.12
N SER A 23 -24.91 12.83 16.01
CA SER A 23 -25.30 13.92 16.91
C SER A 23 -25.81 15.15 16.14
N ASP A 24 -25.12 15.54 15.05
CA ASP A 24 -25.54 16.67 14.23
C ASP A 24 -26.86 16.40 13.48
N ALA A 25 -27.06 15.17 12.99
CA ALA A 25 -28.33 14.77 12.38
C ALA A 25 -29.50 14.76 13.41
N LEU A 26 -29.26 14.29 14.63
CA LEU A 26 -30.24 14.31 15.72
C LEU A 26 -30.64 15.75 16.12
N ARG A 27 -29.70 16.69 16.10
CA ARG A 27 -30.01 18.13 16.28
C ARG A 27 -30.85 18.67 15.13
N THR A 28 -30.53 18.28 13.89
CA THR A 28 -31.24 18.75 12.70
C THR A 28 -32.72 18.40 12.73
N VAL A 29 -33.07 17.22 13.28
CA VAL A 29 -34.47 16.78 13.45
C VAL A 29 -35.12 17.24 14.76
N GLY A 30 -34.42 18.04 15.57
CA GLY A 30 -34.95 18.62 16.81
C GLY A 30 -34.96 17.71 18.04
N LEU A 31 -34.30 16.54 18.00
CA LEU A 31 -34.23 15.60 19.13
C LEU A 31 -33.12 15.97 20.15
N MET A 32 -32.14 16.75 19.73
CA MET A 32 -31.11 17.32 20.59
C MET A 32 -31.12 18.84 20.49
N GLY A 33 -30.93 19.54 21.62
CA GLY A 33 -30.88 21.00 21.63
C GLY A 33 -29.71 21.57 20.82
N ASP A 34 -29.87 22.80 20.32
CA ASP A 34 -28.88 23.51 19.48
C ASP A 34 -27.53 23.76 20.14
N ARG A 35 -27.44 23.64 21.47
CA ARG A 35 -26.18 23.80 22.21
C ARG A 35 -25.42 22.49 22.17
N LYS A 36 -24.23 22.50 21.53
CA LYS A 36 -23.26 21.40 21.63
C LYS A 36 -22.98 21.09 23.10
N ILE A 37 -23.00 19.81 23.47
CA ILE A 37 -22.73 19.39 24.86
C ILE A 37 -21.28 19.78 25.17
N PRO A 38 -21.01 20.54 26.25
CA PRO A 38 -19.65 20.92 26.60
C PRO A 38 -18.75 19.67 26.76
N GLY A 39 -17.70 19.56 25.95
CA GLY A 39 -16.76 18.43 25.98
C GLY A 39 -17.08 17.27 25.05
N GLU A 40 -18.18 17.28 24.30
CA GLU A 40 -18.52 16.23 23.32
C GLU A 40 -17.43 16.06 22.26
N SER A 41 -16.95 17.17 21.68
CA SER A 41 -15.85 17.15 20.72
C SER A 41 -14.56 16.58 21.33
N PHE A 42 -14.31 16.81 22.63
CA PHE A 42 -13.14 16.26 23.31
C PHE A 42 -13.26 14.74 23.52
N VAL A 43 -14.46 14.21 23.80
CA VAL A 43 -14.71 12.77 23.91
C VAL A 43 -14.50 12.08 22.57
N PHE A 44 -15.04 12.63 21.48
CA PHE A 44 -14.85 12.08 20.15
C PHE A 44 -13.41 12.24 19.65
N GLU A 45 -12.76 13.37 19.89
CA GLU A 45 -11.34 13.56 19.57
C GLU A 45 -10.44 12.58 20.36
N PHE A 46 -10.77 12.32 21.63
CA PHE A 46 -10.09 11.31 22.44
C PHE A 46 -10.33 9.89 21.90
N PHE A 47 -11.55 9.58 21.47
CA PHE A 47 -11.89 8.32 20.81
C PHE A 47 -11.14 8.15 19.48
N ASP A 48 -11.08 9.19 18.64
CA ASP A 48 -10.36 9.18 17.36
C ASP A 48 -8.84 9.04 17.56
N ARG A 49 -8.31 9.55 18.68
CA ARG A 49 -6.88 9.46 18.98
C ARG A 49 -6.46 8.15 19.66
N ILE A 50 -7.26 7.64 20.60
CA ILE A 50 -6.86 6.52 21.48
C ILE A 50 -7.62 5.22 21.17
N GLY A 51 -8.77 5.31 20.50
CA GLY A 51 -9.66 4.19 20.21
C GLY A 51 -10.64 3.95 21.35
N GLU A 52 -11.34 2.82 21.27
CA GLU A 52 -12.29 2.41 22.31
C GLU A 52 -11.60 2.19 23.67
N THR A 53 -12.28 2.54 24.76
CA THR A 53 -11.87 2.22 26.14
C THR A 53 -13.03 1.61 26.91
N LEU A 54 -12.75 0.78 27.92
CA LEU A 54 -13.80 0.21 28.77
C LEU A 54 -14.72 1.29 29.40
N PRO A 55 -14.19 2.41 29.95
CA PRO A 55 -15.03 3.48 30.46
C PRO A 55 -15.87 4.18 29.39
N SER A 56 -15.31 4.48 28.22
CA SER A 56 -16.06 5.15 27.14
C SER A 56 -17.19 4.27 26.61
N MET A 57 -16.98 2.96 26.50
CA MET A 57 -18.02 2.03 26.05
C MET A 57 -19.09 1.78 27.11
N ALA A 58 -18.71 1.78 28.40
CA ALA A 58 -19.69 1.76 29.48
C ALA A 58 -20.59 3.02 29.48
N LEU A 59 -19.99 4.20 29.20
CA LEU A 59 -20.72 5.44 29.01
C LEU A 59 -21.64 5.38 27.78
N ALA A 60 -21.15 4.90 26.64
CA ALA A 60 -21.95 4.75 25.42
C ALA A 60 -23.15 3.80 25.64
N ARG A 61 -22.92 2.66 26.29
CA ARG A 61 -23.98 1.70 26.64
C ARG A 61 -25.01 2.30 27.61
N THR A 62 -24.56 3.09 28.58
CA THR A 62 -25.47 3.80 29.51
C THR A 62 -26.18 4.95 28.80
N GLY A 63 -25.55 5.52 27.77
CA GLY A 63 -26.04 6.64 26.98
C GLY A 63 -27.36 6.36 26.27
N VAL A 64 -27.64 5.10 25.95
CA VAL A 64 -28.93 4.65 25.40
C VAL A 64 -30.10 5.07 26.29
N ARG A 65 -29.90 5.16 27.61
CA ARG A 65 -30.97 5.61 28.53
C ARG A 65 -31.39 7.05 28.31
N PHE A 66 -30.50 7.90 27.78
CA PHE A 66 -30.83 9.30 27.49
C PHE A 66 -31.70 9.48 26.25
N SER A 67 -31.81 8.44 25.41
CA SER A 67 -32.73 8.46 24.28
C SER A 67 -34.15 8.05 24.67
N ALA A 68 -34.42 7.72 25.94
CA ALA A 68 -35.76 7.36 26.40
C ALA A 68 -36.76 8.49 26.11
N GLY A 69 -37.87 8.16 25.45
CA GLY A 69 -38.90 9.10 25.04
C GLY A 69 -38.63 9.82 23.71
N TRP A 70 -37.52 9.57 23.03
CA TRP A 70 -37.31 10.10 21.69
C TRP A 70 -38.23 9.42 20.68
N ASP A 71 -38.83 10.21 19.79
CA ASP A 71 -39.67 9.72 18.70
C ASP A 71 -38.84 8.84 17.74
N ALA A 72 -39.28 7.60 17.53
CA ALA A 72 -38.53 6.61 16.77
C ALA A 72 -38.44 6.97 15.28
N ASP A 73 -39.46 7.62 14.71
CA ASP A 73 -39.49 8.02 13.31
C ASP A 73 -38.51 9.18 13.06
N LEU A 74 -38.44 10.14 13.98
CA LEU A 74 -37.43 11.22 13.92
C LEU A 74 -36.00 10.67 14.08
N VAL A 75 -35.79 9.69 14.95
CA VAL A 75 -34.47 9.03 15.08
C VAL A 75 -34.10 8.29 13.78
N ALA A 76 -35.05 7.60 13.16
CA ALA A 76 -34.82 6.94 11.88
C ALA A 76 -34.51 7.95 10.76
N GLU A 77 -35.16 9.11 10.75
CA GLU A 77 -34.87 10.20 9.81
C GLU A 77 -33.47 10.78 10.02
N ALA A 78 -33.09 11.07 11.27
CA ALA A 78 -31.72 11.47 11.58
C ALA A 78 -30.69 10.41 11.14
N GLY A 79 -31.02 9.13 11.31
CA GLY A 79 -30.20 8.02 10.84
C GLY A 79 -29.96 8.04 9.33
N ARG A 80 -31.00 8.28 8.53
CA ARG A 80 -30.88 8.43 7.06
C ARG A 80 -30.04 9.64 6.66
N LEU A 81 -30.25 10.78 7.32
CA LEU A 81 -29.46 12.00 7.08
C LEU A 81 -27.98 11.81 7.43
N ALA A 82 -27.69 11.12 8.53
CA ALA A 82 -26.33 10.80 8.92
C ALA A 82 -25.68 9.81 7.94
N ALA A 83 -26.40 8.74 7.55
CA ALA A 83 -25.90 7.74 6.61
C ALA A 83 -25.49 8.36 5.27
N ALA A 84 -26.30 9.27 4.71
CA ALA A 84 -25.97 9.97 3.47
C ALA A 84 -24.65 10.76 3.57
N GLN A 85 -24.40 11.41 4.72
CA GLN A 85 -23.15 12.14 4.96
C GLN A 85 -21.94 11.22 5.21
N LEU A 86 -22.17 10.01 5.71
CA LEU A 86 -21.10 9.07 6.02
C LEU A 86 -20.56 8.35 4.79
N VAL A 87 -21.34 8.22 3.71
CA VAL A 87 -20.89 7.62 2.43
C VAL A 87 -19.65 8.36 1.90
N ASP A 88 -19.67 9.69 1.90
CA ASP A 88 -18.57 10.53 1.41
C ASP A 88 -17.34 10.54 2.35
N ARG A 89 -17.44 9.92 3.52
CA ARG A 89 -16.36 9.83 4.51
C ARG A 89 -15.70 8.46 4.58
N LEU A 90 -16.07 7.52 3.71
CA LEU A 90 -15.41 6.23 3.66
C LEU A 90 -13.92 6.38 3.36
N GLN A 91 -13.11 5.51 3.97
CA GLN A 91 -11.68 5.49 3.70
C GLN A 91 -11.41 5.14 2.22
N PRO A 92 -10.39 5.72 1.56
CA PRO A 92 -10.19 5.61 0.11
C PRO A 92 -10.12 4.17 -0.43
N PHE A 93 -9.59 3.23 0.37
CA PHE A 93 -9.42 1.84 -0.06
C PHE A 93 -10.50 0.89 0.47
N ALA A 94 -11.49 1.39 1.22
CA ALA A 94 -12.56 0.57 1.78
C ALA A 94 -13.44 -0.08 0.70
N LEU A 95 -13.88 0.71 -0.28
CA LEU A 95 -14.74 0.23 -1.38
C LEU A 95 -14.05 -0.83 -2.23
N HIS A 96 -12.76 -0.65 -2.53
CA HIS A 96 -11.98 -1.63 -3.27
C HIS A 96 -11.96 -2.99 -2.57
N LEU A 97 -11.68 -3.01 -1.26
CA LEU A 97 -11.67 -4.23 -0.46
C LEU A 97 -13.06 -4.89 -0.40
N ILE A 98 -14.13 -4.10 -0.30
CA ILE A 98 -15.51 -4.60 -0.36
C ILE A 98 -15.78 -5.27 -1.71
N ASP A 99 -15.39 -4.63 -2.82
CA ASP A 99 -15.60 -5.15 -4.17
C ASP A 99 -14.79 -6.42 -4.44
N GLU A 100 -13.59 -6.58 -3.86
CA GLU A 100 -12.85 -7.84 -3.91
C GLU A 100 -13.63 -9.01 -3.31
N HIS A 101 -14.32 -8.79 -2.19
CA HIS A 101 -15.14 -9.83 -1.56
C HIS A 101 -16.39 -10.14 -2.38
N ARG A 102 -17.02 -9.12 -2.95
CA ARG A 102 -18.14 -9.30 -3.88
C ARG A 102 -17.74 -10.09 -5.11
N ALA A 103 -16.61 -9.74 -5.73
CA ALA A 103 -16.07 -10.43 -6.89
C ALA A 103 -15.73 -11.90 -6.58
N ALA A 104 -15.36 -12.20 -5.32
CA ALA A 104 -15.15 -13.55 -4.83
C ALA A 104 -16.45 -14.30 -4.45
N GLY A 105 -17.62 -13.68 -4.63
CA GLY A 105 -18.93 -14.26 -4.34
C GLY A 105 -19.25 -14.39 -2.85
N ARG A 106 -18.62 -13.58 -1.98
CA ARG A 106 -18.88 -13.57 -0.54
C ARG A 106 -19.93 -12.52 -0.19
N LYS A 107 -20.71 -12.80 0.86
CA LYS A 107 -21.60 -11.80 1.47
C LYS A 107 -20.75 -10.74 2.16
N VAL A 108 -21.09 -9.46 2.01
CA VAL A 108 -20.44 -8.33 2.67
C VAL A 108 -21.37 -7.80 3.76
N VAL A 109 -20.90 -7.79 5.00
CA VAL A 109 -21.74 -7.53 6.18
C VAL A 109 -21.08 -6.48 7.08
N MET A 110 -21.84 -5.48 7.49
CA MET A 110 -21.38 -4.49 8.47
C MET A 110 -21.61 -5.05 9.87
N ALA A 111 -20.62 -4.94 10.75
CA ALA A 111 -20.72 -5.37 12.14
C ALA A 111 -20.11 -4.30 13.04
N THR A 112 -20.94 -3.54 13.76
CA THR A 112 -20.48 -2.35 14.51
C THR A 112 -21.26 -2.14 15.81
N THR A 113 -20.65 -1.44 16.78
CA THR A 113 -21.34 -1.04 18.01
C THR A 113 -22.32 0.11 17.76
N SER A 114 -22.13 0.90 16.70
CA SER A 114 -22.95 2.08 16.39
C SER A 114 -24.43 1.69 16.17
N PRO A 115 -25.38 2.64 16.33
CA PRO A 115 -26.81 2.32 16.32
C PRO A 115 -27.31 1.80 14.96
N SER A 116 -28.22 0.84 14.97
CA SER A 116 -28.80 0.29 13.73
C SER A 116 -29.53 1.35 12.91
N THR A 117 -30.08 2.38 13.55
CA THR A 117 -30.81 3.48 12.89
C THR A 117 -29.97 4.25 11.88
N VAL A 118 -28.64 4.33 12.06
CA VAL A 118 -27.70 4.90 11.07
C VAL A 118 -27.02 3.83 10.24
N CYS A 119 -26.70 2.67 10.83
CA CYS A 119 -25.91 1.64 10.17
C CYS A 119 -26.71 0.87 9.12
N GLU A 120 -27.99 0.63 9.32
CA GLU A 120 -28.84 -0.07 8.34
C GLU A 120 -29.01 0.77 7.05
N PRO A 121 -29.37 2.07 7.11
CA PRO A 121 -29.39 2.92 5.91
C PRO A 121 -28.01 3.06 5.24
N LEU A 122 -26.93 3.15 6.03
CA LEU A 122 -25.57 3.21 5.48
C LEU A 122 -25.21 1.91 4.75
N ALA A 123 -25.50 0.76 5.34
CA ALA A 123 -25.28 -0.55 4.73
C ALA A 123 -26.07 -0.68 3.41
N GLU A 124 -27.32 -0.21 3.38
CA GLU A 124 -28.15 -0.20 2.17
C GLU A 124 -27.55 0.68 1.07
N LEU A 125 -27.17 1.93 1.38
CA LEU A 125 -26.52 2.85 0.44
C LEU A 125 -25.22 2.28 -0.14
N LEU A 126 -24.48 1.52 0.66
CA LEU A 126 -23.23 0.89 0.24
C LEU A 126 -23.44 -0.47 -0.42
N GLY A 127 -24.66 -1.01 -0.47
CA GLY A 127 -24.99 -2.31 -1.08
C GLY A 127 -24.48 -3.52 -0.28
N PHE A 128 -24.44 -3.43 1.05
CA PHE A 128 -24.08 -4.55 1.92
C PHE A 128 -25.22 -5.59 1.96
N ASP A 129 -24.86 -6.87 2.06
CA ASP A 129 -25.81 -7.99 2.18
C ASP A 129 -26.44 -8.09 3.58
N GLY A 130 -25.87 -7.41 4.57
CA GLY A 130 -26.38 -7.39 5.93
C GLY A 130 -25.75 -6.34 6.82
N CYS A 131 -26.45 -6.00 7.90
CA CYS A 131 -25.98 -5.09 8.94
C CYS A 131 -26.24 -5.69 10.33
N ILE A 132 -25.20 -5.72 11.15
CA ILE A 132 -25.19 -6.21 12.53
C ILE A 132 -24.77 -5.02 13.39
N ALA A 133 -25.75 -4.32 13.94
CA ALA A 133 -25.56 -3.08 14.69
C ALA A 133 -26.34 -3.13 16.01
N THR A 134 -26.01 -2.24 16.96
CA THR A 134 -26.74 -2.17 18.24
C THR A 134 -28.15 -1.64 18.00
N LYS A 135 -29.16 -2.42 18.38
CA LYS A 135 -30.58 -2.04 18.26
C LYS A 135 -31.07 -1.43 19.57
N TYR A 136 -31.83 -0.35 19.48
CA TYR A 136 -32.45 0.30 20.63
C TYR A 136 -33.90 -0.16 20.77
N GLY A 137 -34.36 -0.36 22.00
CA GLY A 137 -35.73 -0.75 22.29
C GLY A 137 -36.72 0.36 21.95
N VAL A 138 -37.87 -0.04 21.39
CA VAL A 138 -38.97 0.86 21.00
C VAL A 138 -40.24 0.37 21.69
N THR A 139 -40.92 1.27 22.38
CA THR A 139 -42.24 1.03 22.97
C THR A 139 -43.14 2.22 22.62
N ASP A 140 -44.35 1.94 22.11
CA ASP A 140 -45.35 2.96 21.73
C ASP A 140 -44.82 4.06 20.80
N GLY A 141 -43.98 3.69 19.82
CA GLY A 141 -43.43 4.62 18.82
C GLY A 141 -42.28 5.50 19.33
N ALA A 142 -41.85 5.32 20.57
CA ALA A 142 -40.71 6.02 21.15
C ALA A 142 -39.62 5.04 21.61
N LEU A 143 -38.38 5.51 21.63
CA LEU A 143 -37.28 4.75 22.23
C LEU A 143 -37.52 4.58 23.74
N ASP A 144 -37.37 3.36 24.27
CA ASP A 144 -37.61 3.06 25.69
C ASP A 144 -36.35 3.19 26.57
N GLY A 145 -35.21 3.52 25.95
CA GLY A 145 -33.92 3.67 26.61
C GLY A 145 -33.19 2.36 26.91
N THR A 146 -33.65 1.25 26.33
CA THR A 146 -33.02 -0.08 26.45
C THR A 146 -32.35 -0.50 25.15
N ILE A 147 -31.56 -1.58 25.21
CA ILE A 147 -30.96 -2.23 24.05
C ILE A 147 -31.80 -3.46 23.72
N ASP A 148 -32.25 -3.56 22.48
CA ASP A 148 -32.93 -4.74 21.96
C ASP A 148 -31.89 -5.78 21.52
N GLY A 149 -31.85 -6.92 22.19
CA GLY A 149 -30.91 -8.00 21.92
C GLY A 149 -29.49 -7.75 22.46
N ARG A 150 -28.48 -8.01 21.62
CA ARG A 150 -27.06 -7.92 22.02
C ARG A 150 -26.53 -6.50 21.85
N TYR A 151 -25.79 -6.02 22.85
CA TYR A 151 -24.88 -4.90 22.64
C TYR A 151 -23.72 -5.37 21.76
N VAL A 152 -23.58 -4.81 20.56
CA VAL A 152 -22.69 -5.32 19.50
C VAL A 152 -21.24 -4.85 19.73
N TRP A 153 -20.68 -5.23 20.88
CA TRP A 153 -19.33 -4.86 21.28
C TRP A 153 -18.62 -6.05 21.96
N GLY A 154 -17.33 -6.23 21.68
CA GLY A 154 -16.52 -7.30 22.25
C GLY A 154 -17.09 -8.71 22.02
N ILE A 155 -17.32 -9.46 23.10
CA ILE A 155 -17.93 -10.79 23.01
C ILE A 155 -19.37 -10.73 22.48
N GLY A 156 -20.09 -9.63 22.75
CA GLY A 156 -21.43 -9.39 22.22
C GLY A 156 -21.45 -9.33 20.69
N LYS A 157 -20.43 -8.68 20.10
CA LYS A 157 -20.23 -8.58 18.65
C LYS A 157 -19.98 -9.94 18.01
N LEU A 158 -19.04 -10.72 18.54
CA LEU A 158 -18.82 -12.10 18.06
C LEU A 158 -20.10 -12.93 18.14
N GLY A 159 -20.85 -12.78 19.23
CA GLY A 159 -22.12 -13.43 19.43
C GLY A 159 -23.15 -13.07 18.36
N ALA A 160 -23.32 -11.78 18.08
CA ALA A 160 -24.24 -11.30 17.04
C ALA A 160 -23.83 -11.78 15.64
N VAL A 161 -22.52 -11.80 15.34
CA VAL A 161 -21.99 -12.35 14.08
C VAL A 161 -22.27 -13.85 13.96
N LYS A 162 -22.12 -14.63 15.04
CA LYS A 162 -22.47 -16.06 15.05
C LYS A 162 -23.96 -16.29 14.79
N ASP A 163 -24.82 -15.51 15.43
CA ASP A 163 -26.26 -15.61 15.26
C ASP A 163 -26.67 -15.29 13.81
N TRP A 164 -26.10 -14.20 13.24
CA TRP A 164 -26.34 -13.83 11.86
C TRP A 164 -25.79 -14.88 10.88
N ALA A 165 -24.58 -15.38 11.11
CA ALA A 165 -23.96 -16.39 10.25
C ALA A 165 -24.78 -17.68 10.23
N LEU A 166 -25.27 -18.13 11.38
CA LEU A 166 -26.17 -19.29 11.48
C LEU A 166 -27.47 -19.08 10.69
N ALA A 167 -28.09 -17.90 10.81
CA ALA A 167 -29.33 -17.58 10.10
C ALA A 167 -29.16 -17.50 8.57
N HIS A 168 -27.93 -17.26 8.10
CA HIS A 168 -27.63 -17.03 6.67
C HIS A 168 -26.79 -18.14 6.04
N ASP A 169 -26.64 -19.28 6.74
CA ASP A 169 -25.82 -20.43 6.34
C ASP A 169 -24.35 -20.07 6.04
N VAL A 170 -23.78 -19.13 6.80
CA VAL A 170 -22.40 -18.66 6.58
C VAL A 170 -21.40 -19.42 7.44
N ASP A 171 -20.34 -19.91 6.82
CA ASP A 171 -19.22 -20.58 7.48
C ASP A 171 -18.17 -19.57 7.98
N LEU A 172 -18.04 -19.44 9.30
CA LEU A 172 -17.06 -18.54 9.92
C LEU A 172 -15.60 -18.94 9.67
N GLU A 173 -15.31 -20.24 9.46
CA GLU A 173 -13.95 -20.68 9.11
C GLU A 173 -13.53 -20.25 7.70
N GLN A 174 -14.49 -19.95 6.83
CA GLN A 174 -14.25 -19.38 5.49
C GLN A 174 -14.47 -17.86 5.44
N SER A 175 -14.79 -17.25 6.58
CA SER A 175 -15.15 -15.83 6.66
C SER A 175 -13.97 -14.94 7.05
N PHE A 176 -14.12 -13.66 6.72
CA PHE A 176 -13.17 -12.60 6.98
C PHE A 176 -13.75 -11.63 8.01
N ALA A 177 -12.90 -11.04 8.83
CA ALA A 177 -13.30 -9.95 9.72
C ALA A 177 -12.25 -8.85 9.73
N TYR A 178 -12.71 -7.60 9.69
CA TYR A 178 -11.91 -6.38 9.56
C TYR A 178 -12.25 -5.43 10.71
N SER A 179 -11.25 -5.03 11.50
CA SER A 179 -11.44 -4.08 12.61
C SER A 179 -10.13 -3.43 13.04
N ASP A 180 -10.21 -2.21 13.59
CA ASP A 180 -9.11 -1.46 14.22
C ASP A 180 -9.02 -1.63 15.75
N SER A 181 -10.11 -2.09 16.38
CA SER A 181 -10.24 -2.11 17.84
C SER A 181 -9.72 -3.39 18.48
N PHE A 182 -8.96 -3.26 19.57
CA PHE A 182 -8.57 -4.40 20.40
C PHE A 182 -9.77 -5.18 20.94
N PHE A 183 -10.91 -4.52 21.16
CA PHE A 183 -12.09 -5.18 21.69
C PHE A 183 -12.73 -6.14 20.70
N ASP A 184 -12.44 -6.01 19.40
CA ASP A 184 -12.88 -6.95 18.37
C ASP A 184 -11.98 -8.19 18.25
N GLN A 185 -10.97 -8.32 19.12
CA GLN A 185 -10.17 -9.53 19.21
C GLN A 185 -11.01 -10.81 19.26
N PRO A 186 -12.12 -10.93 20.01
CA PRO A 186 -12.96 -12.13 20.00
C PRO A 186 -13.57 -12.41 18.62
N LEU A 187 -14.03 -11.38 17.91
CA LEU A 187 -14.55 -11.52 16.54
C LEU A 187 -13.44 -11.96 15.58
N LEU A 188 -12.32 -11.26 15.57
CA LEU A 188 -11.16 -11.59 14.73
C LEU A 188 -10.67 -13.02 15.02
N GLY A 189 -10.59 -13.42 16.30
CA GLY A 189 -10.21 -14.78 16.67
C GLY A 189 -11.27 -15.85 16.39
N GLY A 190 -12.49 -15.45 16.01
CA GLY A 190 -13.62 -16.35 15.75
C GLY A 190 -13.84 -16.66 14.26
N VAL A 191 -13.08 -16.05 13.36
CA VAL A 191 -13.15 -16.28 11.90
C VAL A 191 -11.87 -16.90 11.38
N GLY A 192 -11.92 -17.53 10.19
CA GLY A 192 -10.74 -18.13 9.55
C GLY A 192 -9.74 -17.12 8.98
N HIS A 193 -10.20 -15.92 8.61
CA HIS A 193 -9.38 -14.90 7.96
C HIS A 193 -9.47 -13.53 8.67
N PRO A 194 -8.89 -13.40 9.88
CA PRO A 194 -8.83 -12.11 10.57
C PRO A 194 -7.90 -11.12 9.89
N VAL A 195 -8.31 -9.85 9.83
CA VAL A 195 -7.47 -8.75 9.35
C VAL A 195 -7.62 -7.55 10.28
N ALA A 196 -6.50 -7.09 10.83
CA ALA A 196 -6.46 -5.87 11.61
C ALA A 196 -6.32 -4.67 10.67
N VAL A 197 -7.28 -3.75 10.69
CA VAL A 197 -7.30 -2.55 9.86
C VAL A 197 -6.87 -1.37 10.70
N ASN A 198 -5.88 -0.58 10.30
CA ASN A 198 -5.48 0.62 11.06
C ASN A 198 -5.35 0.43 12.60
N PRO A 199 -4.80 -0.70 13.09
CA PRO A 199 -5.07 -1.16 14.43
C PRO A 199 -4.54 -0.21 15.51
N ASP A 200 -5.32 -0.09 16.59
CA ASP A 200 -4.89 0.52 17.84
C ASP A 200 -3.60 -0.17 18.36
N PRO A 201 -2.82 0.47 19.26
CA PRO A 201 -1.56 -0.10 19.75
C PRO A 201 -1.71 -1.50 20.37
N ARG A 202 -2.85 -1.80 21.02
CA ARG A 202 -3.12 -3.09 21.67
C ARG A 202 -3.48 -4.15 20.64
N LEU A 203 -4.37 -3.85 19.68
CA LEU A 203 -4.72 -4.77 18.60
C LEU A 203 -3.49 -5.06 17.73
N ARG A 204 -2.64 -4.05 17.48
CA ARG A 204 -1.38 -4.23 16.75
C ARG A 204 -0.46 -5.23 17.44
N ALA A 205 -0.37 -5.20 18.77
CA ALA A 205 0.42 -6.17 19.53
C ALA A 205 -0.17 -7.59 19.39
N VAL A 206 -1.49 -7.73 19.51
CA VAL A 206 -2.19 -9.02 19.33
C VAL A 206 -2.02 -9.57 17.92
N ALA A 207 -2.22 -8.73 16.89
CA ALA A 207 -2.10 -9.11 15.50
C ALA A 207 -0.69 -9.64 15.18
N ARG A 208 0.36 -8.96 15.66
CA ARG A 208 1.75 -9.42 15.53
C ARG A 208 2.01 -10.74 16.26
N LEU A 209 1.51 -10.89 17.49
CA LEU A 209 1.68 -12.11 18.28
C LEU A 209 1.02 -13.32 17.60
N ARG A 210 -0.16 -13.11 17.00
CA ARG A 210 -0.97 -14.17 16.39
C ARG A 210 -0.75 -14.35 14.89
N GLY A 211 0.13 -13.56 14.28
CA GLY A 211 0.37 -13.59 12.84
C GLY A 211 -0.82 -13.14 12.00
N TRP A 212 -1.71 -12.30 12.55
CA TRP A 212 -2.82 -11.74 11.80
C TRP A 212 -2.32 -10.68 10.82
N PRO A 213 -2.78 -10.70 9.56
CA PRO A 213 -2.56 -9.63 8.60
C PRO A 213 -2.95 -8.26 9.18
N ILE A 214 -2.11 -7.26 8.93
CA ILE A 214 -2.42 -5.86 9.19
C ILE A 214 -2.53 -5.16 7.84
N THR A 215 -3.65 -4.46 7.62
CA THR A 215 -3.86 -3.61 6.46
C THR A 215 -4.20 -2.19 6.90
N HIS A 216 -4.15 -1.27 5.94
CA HIS A 216 -4.48 0.12 6.13
C HIS A 216 -5.41 0.54 5.01
N LEU A 217 -6.54 1.15 5.37
CA LEU A 217 -7.52 1.64 4.39
C LEU A 217 -7.39 3.15 4.14
N ASP A 218 -6.57 3.84 4.93
CA ASP A 218 -6.27 5.27 4.82
C ASP A 218 -5.04 5.54 3.96
N VAL A 219 -4.19 4.52 3.79
CA VAL A 219 -3.00 4.57 2.94
C VAL A 219 -2.99 3.38 1.99
N PRO A 220 -2.43 3.52 0.78
CA PRO A 220 -2.50 2.45 -0.18
C PRO A 220 -1.69 1.20 0.22
N PRO A 221 -2.04 0.00 -0.28
CA PRO A 221 -1.40 -1.26 0.10
C PRO A 221 0.13 -1.24 -0.04
N GLY A 222 0.83 -1.83 0.94
CA GLY A 222 2.30 -1.95 0.93
C GLY A 222 3.07 -0.87 1.68
N VAL A 223 2.41 0.12 2.28
CA VAL A 223 3.05 1.17 3.11
C VAL A 223 3.07 0.75 4.59
N PRO A 224 4.24 0.50 5.22
CA PRO A 224 4.30 0.14 6.63
C PRO A 224 4.15 1.36 7.57
N LYS A 225 3.24 1.30 8.55
CA LYS A 225 3.20 2.26 9.68
C LYS A 225 4.21 1.86 10.77
N ILE A 226 5.16 2.74 11.09
CA ILE A 226 6.05 2.59 12.26
C ILE A 226 5.55 3.52 13.38
N ALA A 227 5.13 2.92 14.50
CA ALA A 227 4.83 3.63 15.75
C ALA A 227 3.75 4.74 15.70
N GLY A 228 2.78 4.65 14.77
CA GLY A 228 1.62 5.56 14.75
C GLY A 228 1.92 6.99 14.29
N LEU A 229 3.16 7.27 13.89
CA LEU A 229 3.50 8.41 13.06
C LEU A 229 3.63 7.91 11.63
N GLU A 230 3.10 8.65 10.67
CA GLU A 230 3.37 8.33 9.29
C GLU A 230 4.87 8.56 9.03
N PRO A 231 5.63 7.54 8.57
CA PRO A 231 7.01 7.76 8.13
C PRO A 231 7.08 8.80 7.01
N GLN A 232 6.02 8.89 6.20
CA GLN A 232 5.81 9.96 5.23
C GLN A 232 5.55 11.32 5.89
N ASP A 233 4.86 11.46 7.02
CA ASP A 233 4.77 12.75 7.75
C ASP A 233 6.10 13.15 8.36
N LEU A 234 6.84 12.20 8.93
CA LEU A 234 8.18 12.45 9.46
C LEU A 234 9.16 12.81 8.34
N LEU A 235 9.08 12.18 7.16
CA LEU A 235 9.90 12.53 6.01
C LEU A 235 9.40 13.74 5.22
N LEU A 236 8.09 14.01 5.14
CA LEU A 236 7.52 15.24 4.61
C LEU A 236 7.94 16.40 5.51
N SER A 237 7.98 16.18 6.82
CA SER A 237 8.56 17.12 7.77
C SER A 237 10.08 17.31 7.60
N LEU A 238 10.81 16.34 7.01
CA LEU A 238 12.20 16.51 6.57
C LEU A 238 12.35 17.06 5.13
N SER A 239 11.28 17.02 4.32
CA SER A 239 11.20 17.60 2.97
C SER A 239 10.77 19.07 2.99
N ARG A 240 10.31 19.54 4.15
CA ARG A 240 10.04 20.94 4.47
C ARG A 240 11.29 21.77 4.16
N PRO A 241 11.18 22.89 3.42
CA PRO A 241 12.32 23.74 3.05
C PRO A 241 13.26 24.07 4.22
N GLU A 242 12.72 24.16 5.44
CA GLU A 242 13.41 24.41 6.70
C GLU A 242 14.48 23.36 7.06
N PHE A 243 14.34 22.12 6.58
CA PHE A 243 15.29 21.03 6.78
C PHE A 243 16.24 20.82 5.58
N ILE A 244 15.95 21.44 4.43
CA ILE A 244 16.78 21.40 3.22
C ILE A 244 17.60 22.70 3.08
N ARG A 245 18.13 23.22 4.19
CA ARG A 245 18.96 24.45 4.18
C ARG A 245 20.26 24.32 3.40
N TYR A 246 20.64 23.10 3.00
CA TYR A 246 21.81 22.81 2.17
C TYR A 246 21.52 22.79 0.66
N ALA A 247 20.29 23.11 0.23
CA ALA A 247 19.93 23.34 -1.18
C ALA A 247 18.86 24.45 -1.33
N LYS A 248 19.06 25.38 -2.26
CA LYS A 248 18.06 26.42 -2.58
C LYS A 248 17.10 25.88 -3.64
N LEU A 249 15.99 25.28 -3.20
CA LEU A 249 14.95 24.76 -4.09
C LEU A 249 14.14 25.91 -4.71
N ASP A 250 14.08 25.94 -6.04
CA ASP A 250 13.27 26.87 -6.84
C ASP A 250 12.25 26.04 -7.63
N ILE A 251 11.02 25.93 -7.11
CA ILE A 251 9.97 25.04 -7.59
C ILE A 251 8.88 25.89 -8.28
N SER A 252 8.50 25.51 -9.49
CA SER A 252 7.47 26.19 -10.28
C SER A 252 6.64 25.23 -11.13
N GLY A 253 5.43 25.65 -11.51
CA GLY A 253 4.54 24.88 -12.38
C GLY A 253 3.72 23.81 -11.66
N VAL A 254 3.60 23.89 -10.33
CA VAL A 254 2.87 22.92 -9.48
C VAL A 254 1.41 22.77 -9.92
N GLU A 255 0.82 23.85 -10.44
CA GLU A 255 -0.53 23.90 -10.99
C GLU A 255 -0.77 22.96 -12.19
N HIS A 256 0.29 22.46 -12.85
CA HIS A 256 0.15 21.49 -13.93
C HIS A 256 -0.07 20.04 -13.43
N LEU A 257 0.09 19.79 -12.13
CA LEU A 257 -0.22 18.49 -11.55
C LEU A 257 -1.73 18.35 -11.38
N PRO A 258 -2.32 17.20 -11.79
CA PRO A 258 -3.73 16.92 -11.51
C PRO A 258 -4.03 16.98 -10.01
N ALA A 259 -5.11 17.67 -9.64
CA ALA A 259 -5.57 17.73 -8.26
C ALA A 259 -6.02 16.34 -7.76
N GLU A 260 -6.68 15.56 -8.63
CA GLU A 260 -7.23 14.22 -8.32
C GLU A 260 -6.86 13.20 -9.42
N GLY A 261 -7.05 11.91 -9.13
CA GLY A 261 -6.79 10.80 -10.07
C GLY A 261 -5.30 10.52 -10.33
N GLY A 262 -4.99 9.37 -10.94
CA GLY A 262 -3.60 8.95 -11.10
C GLY A 262 -2.82 9.77 -12.12
N ALA A 263 -1.52 9.97 -11.89
CA ALA A 263 -0.64 10.72 -12.80
C ALA A 263 0.76 10.12 -12.89
N ILE A 264 1.34 10.14 -14.08
CA ILE A 264 2.73 9.72 -14.30
C ILE A 264 3.59 10.97 -14.30
N VAL A 265 4.47 11.11 -13.32
CA VAL A 265 5.47 12.18 -13.28
C VAL A 265 6.75 11.68 -13.94
N ALA A 266 7.10 12.26 -15.08
CA ALA A 266 8.28 11.90 -15.84
C ALA A 266 9.36 12.98 -15.70
N ALA A 267 10.48 12.67 -15.05
CA ALA A 267 11.56 13.64 -14.81
C ALA A 267 12.90 13.21 -15.41
N ASN A 268 13.79 14.16 -15.70
CA ASN A 268 15.18 13.84 -16.05
C ASN A 268 15.97 13.35 -14.82
N HIS A 269 17.05 12.60 -15.07
CA HIS A 269 17.89 12.04 -14.01
C HIS A 269 19.35 12.53 -14.09
N ARG A 270 19.76 13.37 -13.14
CA ARG A 270 21.09 13.99 -13.01
C ARG A 270 21.80 13.65 -11.70
N SER A 271 21.07 13.35 -10.62
CA SER A 271 21.64 13.21 -9.29
C SER A 271 20.81 12.27 -8.41
N TYR A 272 21.35 11.87 -7.26
CA TYR A 272 20.54 11.17 -6.25
C TYR A 272 19.53 12.12 -5.57
N PHE A 273 19.82 13.43 -5.57
CA PHE A 273 18.96 14.45 -5.00
C PHE A 273 17.68 14.71 -5.82
N ASP A 274 17.60 14.23 -7.06
CA ASP A 274 16.43 14.39 -7.93
C ASP A 274 15.15 13.88 -7.26
N PHE A 275 15.22 12.74 -6.56
CA PHE A 275 14.06 12.18 -5.87
C PHE A 275 13.57 13.05 -4.71
N VAL A 276 14.49 13.70 -3.98
CA VAL A 276 14.13 14.65 -2.92
C VAL A 276 13.46 15.88 -3.53
N ALA A 277 14.03 16.41 -4.61
CA ALA A 277 13.49 17.57 -5.31
C ALA A 277 12.07 17.30 -5.88
N ILE A 278 11.85 16.12 -6.46
CA ILE A 278 10.53 15.67 -6.94
C ILE A 278 9.56 15.51 -5.77
N ALA A 279 9.98 14.84 -4.69
CA ALA A 279 9.13 14.62 -3.53
C ALA A 279 8.69 15.94 -2.89
N THR A 280 9.59 16.93 -2.74
CA THR A 280 9.24 18.26 -2.22
C THR A 280 8.26 18.99 -3.14
N ALA A 281 8.47 18.93 -4.46
CA ALA A 281 7.57 19.57 -5.42
C ALA A 281 6.16 18.94 -5.42
N LEU A 282 6.08 17.62 -5.30
CA LEU A 282 4.83 16.88 -5.22
C LEU A 282 4.11 17.07 -3.88
N ALA A 283 4.87 17.18 -2.78
CA ALA A 283 4.35 17.55 -1.47
C ALA A 283 3.72 18.95 -1.45
N GLN A 284 4.32 19.93 -2.14
CA GLN A 284 3.72 21.27 -2.31
C GLN A 284 2.39 21.24 -3.07
N ALA A 285 2.18 20.24 -3.92
CA ALA A 285 0.93 20.01 -4.64
C ALA A 285 -0.13 19.25 -3.80
N GLY A 286 0.21 18.79 -2.59
CA GLY A 286 -0.65 17.88 -1.82
C GLY A 286 -0.77 16.47 -2.41
N ARG A 287 0.18 16.07 -3.29
CA ARG A 287 0.14 14.82 -4.04
C ARG A 287 1.35 13.93 -3.68
N PRO A 288 1.28 13.02 -2.71
CA PRO A 288 2.42 12.16 -2.37
C PRO A 288 2.84 11.27 -3.55
N ALA A 289 4.14 10.98 -3.64
CA ALA A 289 4.76 10.34 -4.79
C ALA A 289 5.08 8.86 -4.54
N ARG A 290 4.85 8.00 -5.54
CA ARG A 290 5.34 6.61 -5.59
C ARG A 290 6.47 6.45 -6.61
N PRO A 291 7.75 6.50 -6.19
CA PRO A 291 8.85 6.35 -7.12
C PRO A 291 9.10 4.89 -7.52
N LEU A 292 9.41 4.66 -8.80
CA LEU A 292 9.92 3.37 -9.25
C LEU A 292 11.38 3.19 -8.81
N ALA A 293 11.63 2.32 -7.84
CA ALA A 293 12.96 2.13 -7.24
C ALA A 293 13.56 0.76 -7.57
N LYS A 294 14.90 0.71 -7.72
CA LYS A 294 15.63 -0.54 -7.99
C LYS A 294 15.47 -1.51 -6.81
N LYS A 295 15.18 -2.79 -7.06
CA LYS A 295 14.96 -3.78 -5.99
C LYS A 295 16.10 -3.86 -4.96
N GLU A 296 17.36 -3.74 -5.40
CA GLU A 296 18.52 -3.78 -4.52
C GLU A 296 18.62 -2.59 -3.54
N LEU A 297 17.86 -1.51 -3.76
CA LEU A 297 17.73 -0.43 -2.78
C LEU A 297 16.91 -0.87 -1.56
N PHE A 298 15.94 -1.76 -1.75
CA PHE A 298 15.10 -2.31 -0.68
C PHE A 298 15.89 -3.28 0.21
N ASP A 299 16.90 -3.94 -0.34
CA ASP A 299 17.77 -4.87 0.40
C ASP A 299 18.79 -4.13 1.30
N SER A 300 18.92 -2.80 1.15
CA SER A 300 19.83 -2.00 1.97
C SER A 300 19.24 -1.79 3.37
N PRO A 301 19.97 -2.11 4.46
CA PRO A 301 19.46 -1.96 5.83
C PRO A 301 19.23 -0.50 6.25
N LEU A 302 19.87 0.46 5.57
CA LEU A 302 19.71 1.90 5.84
C LEU A 302 18.75 2.57 4.85
N VAL A 303 18.81 2.19 3.58
CA VAL A 303 18.07 2.85 2.49
C VAL A 303 16.74 2.15 2.22
N GLY A 304 16.66 0.84 2.43
CA GLY A 304 15.48 0.03 2.18
C GLY A 304 14.26 0.42 3.00
N PRO A 305 14.38 0.61 4.32
CA PRO A 305 13.28 1.12 5.14
C PRO A 305 12.77 2.50 4.70
N LEU A 306 13.67 3.38 4.24
CA LEU A 306 13.31 4.71 3.72
C LEU A 306 12.58 4.61 2.38
N VAL A 307 13.09 3.81 1.44
CA VAL A 307 12.48 3.61 0.13
C VAL A 307 11.11 2.94 0.24
N ALA A 308 10.96 1.97 1.14
CA ALA A 308 9.66 1.36 1.45
C ALA A 308 8.70 2.35 2.13
N ALA A 309 9.20 3.19 3.04
CA ALA A 309 8.41 4.24 3.68
C ALA A 309 7.89 5.30 2.70
N PHE A 310 8.60 5.55 1.59
CA PHE A 310 8.15 6.41 0.49
C PHE A 310 7.12 5.75 -0.44
N GLY A 311 6.66 4.53 -0.16
CA GLY A 311 5.75 3.80 -1.05
C GLY A 311 6.36 3.50 -2.42
N ALA A 312 7.69 3.39 -2.50
CA ALA A 312 8.36 3.11 -3.76
C ALA A 312 7.97 1.73 -4.29
N ILE A 313 7.74 1.63 -5.60
CA ILE A 313 7.39 0.38 -6.26
C ILE A 313 8.71 -0.31 -6.67
N PRO A 314 8.97 -1.56 -6.22
CA PRO A 314 10.20 -2.27 -6.51
C PRO A 314 10.26 -2.70 -7.99
N VAL A 315 11.37 -2.38 -8.66
CA VAL A 315 11.61 -2.72 -10.06
C VAL A 315 12.84 -3.61 -10.20
N ASP A 316 12.65 -4.79 -10.80
CA ASP A 316 13.73 -5.66 -11.24
C ASP A 316 14.10 -5.32 -12.69
N ARG A 317 15.34 -4.88 -12.91
CA ARG A 317 15.80 -4.37 -14.22
C ARG A 317 16.45 -5.45 -15.09
N GLY A 318 16.54 -6.70 -14.61
CA GLY A 318 17.26 -7.80 -15.28
C GLY A 318 16.40 -8.88 -15.93
N THR A 319 15.10 -8.94 -15.64
CA THR A 319 14.25 -10.09 -16.02
C THR A 319 13.44 -9.89 -17.30
N GLY A 320 13.33 -8.66 -17.81
CA GLY A 320 12.47 -8.34 -18.95
C GLY A 320 10.97 -8.51 -18.67
N SER A 321 10.58 -8.64 -17.40
CA SER A 321 9.19 -8.80 -16.96
C SER A 321 8.43 -7.47 -16.97
N ASP A 322 7.17 -7.49 -17.41
CA ASP A 322 6.25 -6.34 -17.36
C ASP A 322 5.66 -6.11 -15.96
N ALA A 323 5.88 -7.03 -15.00
CA ALA A 323 5.31 -6.96 -13.64
C ALA A 323 5.52 -5.62 -12.90
N PRO A 324 6.66 -4.91 -13.00
CA PRO A 324 6.81 -3.60 -12.37
C PRO A 324 5.95 -2.51 -13.00
N LEU A 325 5.62 -2.63 -14.30
CA LEU A 325 4.72 -1.70 -14.98
C LEU A 325 3.26 -2.02 -14.66
N GLU A 326 2.92 -3.27 -14.39
CA GLU A 326 1.59 -3.68 -13.93
C GLU A 326 1.28 -3.11 -12.53
N GLN A 327 2.20 -3.26 -11.57
CA GLN A 327 2.06 -2.65 -10.23
C GLN A 327 1.96 -1.12 -10.30
N ALA A 328 2.75 -0.50 -11.18
CA ALA A 328 2.65 0.93 -11.42
C ALA A 328 1.30 1.33 -12.05
N ALA A 329 0.74 0.50 -12.92
CA ALA A 329 -0.58 0.76 -13.51
C ALA A 329 -1.70 0.61 -12.47
N GLU A 330 -1.60 -0.35 -11.56
CA GLU A 330 -2.51 -0.51 -10.42
C GLU A 330 -2.48 0.71 -9.50
N ALA A 331 -1.28 1.20 -9.13
CA ALA A 331 -1.14 2.43 -8.33
C ALA A 331 -1.77 3.65 -9.03
N LEU A 332 -1.59 3.78 -10.35
CA LEU A 332 -2.22 4.85 -11.13
C LEU A 332 -3.75 4.71 -11.17
N ALA A 333 -4.28 3.49 -11.28
CA ALA A 333 -5.72 3.24 -11.23
C ALA A 333 -6.31 3.58 -9.85
N ALA A 334 -5.53 3.42 -8.78
CA ALA A 334 -5.87 3.81 -7.41
C ALA A 334 -5.79 5.33 -7.15
N GLY A 335 -5.55 6.15 -8.18
CA GLY A 335 -5.51 7.61 -8.04
C GLY A 335 -4.14 8.19 -7.68
N GLU A 336 -3.09 7.37 -7.66
CA GLU A 336 -1.80 7.78 -7.12
C GLU A 336 -0.86 8.39 -8.17
N VAL A 337 0.19 9.09 -7.71
CA VAL A 337 1.21 9.67 -8.59
C VAL A 337 2.42 8.74 -8.67
N VAL A 338 2.71 8.19 -9.85
CA VAL A 338 3.90 7.36 -10.07
C VAL A 338 5.02 8.19 -10.69
N VAL A 339 6.19 8.18 -10.07
CA VAL A 339 7.38 8.87 -10.59
C VAL A 339 8.25 7.90 -11.40
N ILE A 340 8.54 8.30 -12.64
CA ILE A 340 9.43 7.59 -13.54
C ILE A 340 10.55 8.51 -14.05
N LEU A 341 11.77 7.97 -14.06
CA LEU A 341 12.94 8.62 -14.65
C LEU A 341 13.28 7.90 -15.95
N PRO A 342 12.85 8.38 -17.13
CA PRO A 342 12.87 7.60 -18.36
C PRO A 342 14.27 7.15 -18.79
N GLN A 343 15.33 7.87 -18.43
CA GLN A 343 16.73 7.46 -18.71
C GLN A 343 17.09 6.14 -18.00
N GLY A 344 16.45 5.82 -16.88
CA GLY A 344 16.72 4.66 -16.04
C GLY A 344 17.98 4.76 -15.18
N THR A 345 19.02 5.44 -15.62
CA THR A 345 20.26 5.66 -14.86
C THR A 345 20.79 7.07 -15.08
N ILE A 346 21.41 7.67 -14.07
CA ILE A 346 22.14 8.94 -14.21
C ILE A 346 23.30 8.75 -15.20
N PRO A 347 23.38 9.49 -16.32
CA PRO A 347 24.46 9.35 -17.28
C PRO A 347 25.85 9.66 -16.68
N ARG A 348 26.92 9.17 -17.33
CA ARG A 348 28.32 9.42 -16.93
C ARG A 348 29.14 10.00 -18.07
N GLY A 349 30.27 10.61 -17.72
CA GLY A 349 31.22 11.14 -18.68
C GLY A 349 30.56 12.17 -19.61
N ARG A 350 30.89 12.11 -20.90
CA ARG A 350 30.36 13.04 -21.91
C ARG A 350 28.85 12.97 -22.04
N GLN A 351 28.25 11.80 -21.83
CA GLN A 351 26.80 11.61 -21.95
C GLN A 351 26.01 12.42 -20.91
N PHE A 352 26.62 12.78 -19.77
CA PHE A 352 26.01 13.64 -18.76
C PHE A 352 25.77 15.08 -19.25
N PHE A 353 26.56 15.54 -20.22
CA PHE A 353 26.53 16.90 -20.76
C PHE A 353 25.87 16.98 -22.14
N GLU A 354 25.42 15.86 -22.70
CA GLU A 354 24.64 15.89 -23.94
C GLU A 354 23.24 16.45 -23.66
N PRO A 355 22.78 17.44 -24.44
CA PRO A 355 21.48 18.09 -24.21
C PRO A 355 20.30 17.20 -24.60
N GLU A 356 20.54 16.20 -25.44
CA GLU A 356 19.52 15.26 -25.90
C GLU A 356 19.31 14.15 -24.87
N LEU A 357 18.12 14.13 -24.27
CA LEU A 357 17.78 13.14 -23.27
C LEU A 357 17.26 11.85 -23.94
N VAL A 358 17.92 10.72 -23.66
CA VAL A 358 17.51 9.41 -24.18
C VAL A 358 16.65 8.67 -23.16
N GLY A 359 15.38 8.42 -23.51
CA GLY A 359 14.42 7.71 -22.67
C GLY A 359 14.23 6.24 -23.05
N LYS A 360 13.86 5.41 -22.07
CA LYS A 360 13.43 4.02 -22.27
C LYS A 360 11.92 3.94 -22.49
N ARG A 361 11.46 2.82 -23.08
CA ARG A 361 10.05 2.56 -23.44
C ARG A 361 9.05 2.54 -22.27
N GLY A 362 9.53 2.35 -21.04
CA GLY A 362 8.68 2.14 -19.86
C GLY A 362 7.65 3.24 -19.61
N VAL A 363 8.01 4.51 -19.83
CA VAL A 363 7.08 5.64 -19.60
C VAL A 363 5.89 5.62 -20.58
N ALA A 364 6.14 5.37 -21.87
CA ALA A 364 5.08 5.30 -22.87
C ALA A 364 4.24 4.01 -22.73
N GLN A 365 4.89 2.90 -22.33
CA GLN A 365 4.18 1.65 -22.05
C GLN A 365 3.24 1.80 -20.85
N LEU A 366 3.72 2.40 -19.76
CA LEU A 366 2.91 2.68 -18.57
C LEU A 366 1.73 3.60 -18.89
N ALA A 367 1.98 4.70 -19.59
CA ALA A 367 0.93 5.65 -20.00
C ALA A 367 -0.15 5.00 -20.87
N ARG A 368 0.23 4.05 -21.73
CA ARG A 368 -0.72 3.26 -22.53
C ARG A 368 -1.50 2.25 -21.70
N MET A 369 -0.85 1.59 -20.73
CA MET A 369 -1.47 0.58 -19.87
C MET A 369 -2.49 1.20 -18.92
N SER A 370 -2.15 2.32 -18.29
CA SER A 370 -3.00 2.96 -17.27
C SER A 370 -3.94 4.02 -17.82
N GLY A 371 -3.66 4.60 -18.99
CA GLY A 371 -4.38 5.77 -19.49
C GLY A 371 -4.10 7.06 -18.70
N ALA A 372 -3.20 7.03 -17.71
CA ALA A 372 -2.90 8.17 -16.86
C ALA A 372 -2.19 9.31 -17.64
N PRO A 373 -2.47 10.59 -17.32
CA PRO A 373 -1.73 11.73 -17.87
C PRO A 373 -0.23 11.64 -17.50
N VAL A 374 0.62 12.11 -18.42
CA VAL A 374 2.08 12.20 -18.19
C VAL A 374 2.44 13.67 -17.98
N VAL A 375 3.00 14.00 -16.83
CA VAL A 375 3.44 15.35 -16.45
C VAL A 375 4.97 15.42 -16.45
N PRO A 376 5.59 16.26 -17.30
CA PRO A 376 7.03 16.36 -17.40
C PRO A 376 7.62 17.27 -16.31
N ILE A 377 8.74 16.87 -15.72
CA ILE A 377 9.51 17.69 -14.78
C ILE A 377 10.95 17.85 -15.26
N GLY A 378 11.42 19.09 -15.33
CA GLY A 378 12.83 19.44 -15.55
C GLY A 378 13.52 19.77 -14.23
N ILE A 379 14.63 19.10 -13.95
CA ILE A 379 15.45 19.28 -12.75
C ILE A 379 16.86 19.70 -13.18
N TRP A 380 17.37 20.78 -12.57
CA TRP A 380 18.71 21.30 -12.86
C TRP A 380 19.42 21.76 -11.59
N GLY A 381 20.73 21.50 -11.50
CA GLY A 381 21.58 21.91 -10.37
C GLY A 381 21.59 20.93 -9.19
N SER A 382 20.76 19.89 -9.24
CA SER A 382 20.68 18.83 -8.22
C SER A 382 21.99 18.03 -8.11
N GLU A 383 22.76 17.95 -9.20
CA GLU A 383 24.10 17.35 -9.25
C GLU A 383 25.14 18.06 -8.37
N HIS A 384 24.90 19.31 -7.97
CA HIS A 384 25.77 20.03 -7.05
C HIS A 384 25.47 19.70 -5.58
N VAL A 385 24.32 19.09 -5.29
CA VAL A 385 23.89 18.72 -3.94
C VAL A 385 24.27 17.27 -3.63
N TRP A 386 23.92 16.33 -4.51
CA TRP A 386 24.24 14.92 -4.33
C TRP A 386 24.58 14.22 -5.66
N PRO A 387 25.79 14.47 -6.20
CA PRO A 387 26.22 13.85 -7.44
C PRO A 387 26.36 12.33 -7.28
N ARG A 388 26.20 11.60 -8.38
CA ARG A 388 26.35 10.14 -8.41
C ARG A 388 27.72 9.63 -7.93
N SER A 389 28.76 10.46 -8.05
CA SER A 389 30.13 10.16 -7.60
C SER A 389 30.31 10.26 -6.08
N ALA A 390 29.39 10.92 -5.37
CA ALA A 390 29.46 11.12 -3.93
C ALA A 390 28.65 10.06 -3.15
N ARG A 391 29.20 9.62 -2.02
CA ARG A 391 28.51 8.67 -1.12
C ARG A 391 27.42 9.32 -0.27
N VAL A 392 27.59 10.60 0.07
CA VAL A 392 26.68 11.37 0.93
C VAL A 392 26.38 12.74 0.29
N PRO A 393 25.21 13.33 0.56
CA PRO A 393 24.88 14.67 0.07
C PRO A 393 25.75 15.72 0.74
N ALA A 394 25.94 16.87 0.08
CA ALA A 394 26.69 18.01 0.59
C ALA A 394 25.92 18.81 1.66
N VAL A 395 25.45 18.13 2.71
CA VAL A 395 24.58 18.69 3.77
C VAL A 395 25.23 19.80 4.60
N TRP A 396 26.56 19.94 4.51
CA TRP A 396 27.34 20.94 5.23
C TRP A 396 27.37 22.30 4.53
N ASN A 397 26.91 22.39 3.28
CA ASN A 397 26.91 23.65 2.53
C ASN A 397 25.73 24.55 2.94
N LEU A 398 25.81 25.10 4.16
CA LEU A 398 24.74 25.92 4.75
C LEU A 398 24.92 27.42 4.49
N ILE A 399 26.12 27.86 4.11
CA ILE A 399 26.44 29.28 3.88
C ILE A 399 26.08 29.71 2.46
N ASP A 400 26.41 28.91 1.45
CA ASP A 400 26.00 29.14 0.06
C ASP A 400 25.48 27.85 -0.61
N PRO A 401 24.27 27.41 -0.24
CA PRO A 401 23.71 26.16 -0.76
C PRO A 401 23.46 26.24 -2.27
N PRO A 402 23.68 25.15 -3.04
CA PRO A 402 23.47 25.15 -4.48
C PRO A 402 22.01 25.40 -4.84
N LYS A 403 21.78 26.13 -5.93
CA LYS A 403 20.43 26.33 -6.47
C LYS A 403 19.98 25.10 -7.27
N VAL A 404 18.81 24.55 -6.91
CA VAL A 404 18.17 23.44 -7.62
C VAL A 404 16.84 23.93 -8.18
N GLN A 405 16.74 23.97 -9.51
CA GLN A 405 15.52 24.35 -10.20
C GLN A 405 14.68 23.12 -10.50
N VAL A 406 13.41 23.15 -10.14
CA VAL A 406 12.41 22.13 -10.45
C VAL A 406 11.26 22.83 -11.18
N LYS A 407 11.11 22.52 -12.47
CA LYS A 407 10.06 23.10 -13.29
C LYS A 407 9.13 22.01 -13.78
N ILE A 408 7.86 22.10 -13.39
CA ILE A 408 6.81 21.18 -13.79
C ILE A 408 6.09 21.78 -15.01
N GLY A 409 6.00 20.99 -16.08
CA GLY A 409 5.36 21.40 -17.33
C GLY A 409 3.94 20.88 -17.47
N PRO A 410 3.20 21.36 -18.49
CA PRO A 410 1.86 20.86 -18.80
C PRO A 410 1.90 19.39 -19.23
N ARG A 411 0.74 18.71 -19.11
CA ARG A 411 0.59 17.31 -19.53
C ARG A 411 1.05 17.09 -20.97
N VAL A 412 1.71 15.96 -21.23
CA VAL A 412 2.15 15.58 -22.57
C VAL A 412 1.02 14.85 -23.29
N GLU A 413 0.67 15.33 -24.49
CA GLU A 413 -0.31 14.67 -25.36
C GLU A 413 0.34 13.48 -26.08
N LEU A 414 -0.15 12.28 -25.77
CA LEU A 414 0.37 11.00 -26.26
C LEU A 414 -0.67 10.27 -27.11
N GLU A 415 -0.21 9.56 -28.14
CA GLU A 415 -1.08 8.76 -29.00
C GLU A 415 -1.46 7.42 -28.35
N ARG A 416 -0.63 6.89 -27.44
CA ARG A 416 -0.91 5.72 -26.60
C ARG A 416 -1.25 4.45 -27.38
N THR A 417 -0.69 4.27 -28.57
CA THR A 417 -0.81 3.04 -29.34
C THR A 417 0.47 2.19 -29.22
N LYS A 418 0.37 0.89 -29.55
CA LYS A 418 1.58 0.05 -29.64
C LYS A 418 2.58 0.58 -30.67
N LYS A 419 2.11 1.21 -31.76
CA LYS A 419 2.95 1.77 -32.82
C LYS A 419 3.60 3.09 -32.40
N SER A 420 2.94 3.88 -31.56
CA SER A 420 3.44 5.18 -31.09
C SER A 420 4.38 5.09 -29.89
N THR A 421 4.73 3.92 -29.38
CA THR A 421 5.53 3.80 -28.13
C THR A 421 6.86 4.56 -28.18
N LEU A 422 7.63 4.46 -29.28
CA LEU A 422 8.89 5.22 -29.43
C LEU A 422 8.65 6.71 -29.69
N PRO A 423 7.73 7.11 -30.61
CA PRO A 423 7.32 8.51 -30.74
C PRO A 423 6.86 9.16 -29.43
N ASP A 424 6.06 8.46 -28.63
CA ASP A 424 5.55 8.93 -27.35
C ASP A 424 6.68 9.10 -26.33
N VAL A 425 7.67 8.20 -26.30
CA VAL A 425 8.91 8.42 -25.51
C VAL A 425 9.59 9.71 -25.95
N ALA A 426 9.77 9.94 -27.26
CA ALA A 426 10.42 11.16 -27.76
C ALA A 426 9.64 12.42 -27.34
N ARG A 427 8.31 12.42 -27.44
CA ARG A 427 7.45 13.52 -26.96
C ARG A 427 7.67 13.81 -25.48
N VAL A 428 7.70 12.77 -24.64
CA VAL A 428 7.98 12.93 -23.20
C VAL A 428 9.36 13.51 -22.97
N MET A 429 10.40 13.01 -23.64
CA MET A 429 11.77 13.52 -23.46
C MET A 429 11.92 14.97 -23.93
N THR A 430 11.27 15.35 -25.04
CA THR A 430 11.21 16.73 -25.52
C THR A 430 10.49 17.63 -24.52
N ALA A 431 9.37 17.17 -23.96
CA ALA A 431 8.62 17.93 -22.97
C ALA A 431 9.40 18.15 -21.67
N ILE A 432 10.15 17.14 -21.20
CA ILE A 432 11.09 17.24 -20.07
C ILE A 432 12.20 18.26 -20.40
N SER A 433 12.82 18.15 -21.58
CA SER A 433 13.89 19.05 -22.00
C SER A 433 13.42 20.50 -22.08
N ALA A 434 12.17 20.73 -22.47
CA ALA A 434 11.53 22.05 -22.50
C ALA A 434 11.35 22.67 -21.09
N GLN A 435 11.46 21.88 -20.01
CA GLN A 435 11.43 22.39 -18.63
C GLN A 435 12.82 22.73 -18.08
N LEU A 436 13.91 22.28 -18.70
CA LEU A 436 15.27 22.60 -18.26
C LEU A 436 15.63 24.08 -18.53
N PRO A 437 16.53 24.71 -17.77
CA PRO A 437 17.00 26.07 -18.08
C PRO A 437 17.75 26.10 -19.43
N PRO A 438 17.89 27.27 -20.09
CA PRO A 438 18.55 27.39 -21.39
C PRO A 438 19.97 26.79 -21.43
N VAL A 439 20.71 26.86 -20.32
CA VAL A 439 22.05 26.28 -20.22
C VAL A 439 22.02 24.75 -20.32
N GLY A 440 20.99 24.10 -19.78
CA GLY A 440 20.84 22.65 -19.81
C GLY A 440 20.38 22.08 -21.15
N ARG A 441 19.99 22.95 -22.10
CA ARG A 441 19.58 22.58 -23.46
C ARG A 441 20.68 22.80 -24.50
N LYS A 442 21.80 23.40 -24.10
CA LYS A 442 22.94 23.68 -24.99
C LYS A 442 24.01 22.62 -24.82
N ARG A 443 24.58 22.17 -25.94
CA ARG A 443 25.74 21.29 -25.91
C ARG A 443 26.97 22.08 -25.47
N THR A 444 27.53 21.71 -24.33
CA THR A 444 28.77 22.30 -23.80
C THR A 444 29.90 21.27 -23.88
N LYS A 445 31.12 21.72 -24.12
CA LYS A 445 32.31 20.86 -23.96
C LYS A 445 32.68 20.88 -22.47
N PRO A 446 32.50 19.78 -21.72
CA PRO A 446 32.81 19.78 -20.30
C PRO A 446 34.30 19.87 -20.07
N THR A 447 34.69 20.58 -19.01
CA THR A 447 36.07 20.62 -18.53
C THR A 447 36.51 19.25 -17.99
N ALA A 448 37.82 19.03 -17.85
CA ALA A 448 38.35 17.79 -17.29
C ALA A 448 37.86 17.55 -15.85
N GLU A 449 37.72 18.61 -15.06
CA GLU A 449 37.19 18.55 -13.70
C GLU A 449 35.70 18.17 -13.65
N GLU A 450 34.88 18.77 -14.52
CA GLU A 450 33.46 18.44 -14.63
C GLU A 450 33.24 16.99 -15.07
N LEU A 451 34.04 16.51 -16.02
CA LEU A 451 34.04 15.09 -16.42
C LEU A 451 34.42 14.19 -15.25
N ALA A 452 35.49 14.52 -14.52
CA ALA A 452 35.94 13.73 -13.37
C ALA A 452 34.87 13.61 -12.29
N ARG A 453 34.08 14.66 -12.04
CA ARG A 453 32.96 14.64 -11.07
C ARG A 453 31.84 13.67 -11.43
N THR A 454 31.75 13.20 -12.68
CA THR A 454 30.76 12.19 -13.08
C THR A 454 31.19 10.75 -12.79
N TYR A 455 32.48 10.54 -12.48
CA TYR A 455 33.06 9.23 -12.15
C TYR A 455 33.28 9.06 -10.64
N PRO A 456 33.26 7.83 -10.11
CA PRO A 456 33.67 7.57 -8.73
C PRO A 456 35.13 8.01 -8.48
N PRO A 457 35.48 8.38 -7.23
CA PRO A 457 36.86 8.75 -6.88
C PRO A 457 37.86 7.65 -7.30
N GLY A 458 38.88 8.03 -8.09
CA GLY A 458 39.93 7.14 -8.57
C GLY A 458 39.71 6.49 -9.95
N MET A 459 38.58 6.74 -10.62
CA MET A 459 38.29 6.22 -11.96
C MET A 459 38.44 7.33 -13.02
N THR A 460 39.18 7.07 -14.11
CA THR A 460 39.43 8.06 -15.18
C THR A 460 38.64 7.74 -16.46
N PRO A 461 38.39 8.74 -17.34
CA PRO A 461 37.47 8.61 -18.49
C PRO A 461 37.80 7.56 -19.56
N ASN A 462 38.95 6.88 -19.48
CA ASN A 462 39.44 5.94 -20.49
C ASN A 462 39.40 4.46 -20.05
N GLN A 463 38.80 4.12 -18.91
CA GLN A 463 38.57 2.73 -18.52
C GLN A 463 37.14 2.30 -18.88
N PRO A 464 36.94 1.24 -19.68
CA PRO A 464 35.60 0.70 -19.91
C PRO A 464 35.08 0.08 -18.59
N GLU A 465 33.91 0.51 -18.15
CA GLU A 465 33.21 -0.13 -17.04
C GLU A 465 32.73 -1.52 -17.48
N ALA A 466 33.10 -2.56 -16.72
CA ALA A 466 32.43 -3.85 -16.81
C ALA A 466 31.02 -3.68 -16.24
N ASP A 467 30.00 -4.07 -17.01
CA ASP A 467 28.60 -4.09 -16.57
C ASP A 467 28.47 -4.92 -15.29
N GLY A 468 28.23 -4.22 -14.18
CA GLY A 468 28.14 -4.80 -12.84
C GLY A 468 26.83 -5.57 -12.65
N THR A 469 26.84 -6.86 -12.99
CA THR A 469 26.06 -7.88 -12.28
C THR A 469 27.00 -8.62 -11.32
N GLY A 470 26.66 -8.63 -10.03
CA GLY A 470 27.32 -9.47 -9.03
C GLY A 470 28.25 -8.74 -8.06
N THR A 471 27.74 -8.44 -6.86
CA THR A 471 28.58 -8.30 -5.66
C THR A 471 28.59 -9.62 -4.91
N GLY A 472 29.78 -10.17 -4.71
CA GLY A 472 30.05 -11.25 -3.77
C GLY A 472 31.50 -11.12 -3.28
N GLY A 473 31.69 -10.43 -2.15
CA GLY A 473 33.01 -10.23 -1.57
C GLY A 473 33.53 -11.48 -0.85
N LYS A 474 34.85 -11.70 -0.88
CA LYS A 474 35.61 -12.31 0.22
C LYS A 474 37.02 -11.72 0.30
N ASN A 475 37.34 -11.18 1.48
CA ASN A 475 38.70 -10.92 1.95
C ASN A 475 39.40 -12.25 2.28
N LYS A 476 40.69 -12.41 1.92
CA LYS A 476 41.81 -12.55 2.89
C LYS A 476 43.17 -12.86 2.22
N THR A 477 44.16 -12.05 2.64
CA THR A 477 45.58 -12.31 2.97
C THR A 477 46.66 -12.56 1.89
N ALA A 478 47.77 -11.84 2.14
CA ALA A 478 49.14 -11.86 1.58
C ALA A 478 49.71 -13.26 1.27
N LYS A 479 50.68 -13.47 0.37
CA LYS A 479 52.01 -12.84 0.27
C LYS A 479 52.76 -13.40 -0.98
N ARG A 480 53.76 -12.63 -1.46
CA ARG A 480 54.99 -12.99 -2.22
C ARG A 480 55.02 -12.89 -3.76
N GLN A 481 56.12 -12.27 -4.17
CA GLN A 481 56.65 -11.99 -5.50
C GLN A 481 57.22 -13.23 -6.21
N ASP A 482 57.28 -13.10 -7.53
CA ASP A 482 58.22 -13.64 -8.53
C ASP A 482 58.44 -15.15 -8.63
N SER A 483 57.98 -15.72 -9.75
CA SER A 483 58.85 -16.15 -10.88
C SER A 483 58.10 -17.12 -11.81
N ALA A 484 58.23 -16.92 -13.12
CA ALA A 484 57.78 -17.84 -14.17
C ALA A 484 58.57 -19.17 -14.09
N PRO A 485 58.12 -20.32 -14.67
CA PRO A 485 58.16 -20.47 -16.13
C PRO A 485 57.23 -21.51 -16.82
N LYS A 486 57.21 -21.39 -18.16
CA LYS A 486 57.17 -22.45 -19.21
C LYS A 486 55.85 -23.15 -19.61
N LYS A 487 55.47 -22.88 -20.87
CA LYS A 487 54.75 -23.77 -21.80
C LYS A 487 55.51 -25.09 -22.04
N PRO A 488 54.82 -26.12 -22.55
CA PRO A 488 55.27 -26.70 -23.81
C PRO A 488 54.18 -26.75 -24.89
N ALA A 489 54.68 -26.86 -26.13
CA ALA A 489 54.04 -26.61 -27.41
C ALA A 489 53.34 -27.87 -28.01
N PRO A 490 52.66 -27.74 -29.16
CA PRO A 490 51.60 -28.64 -29.63
C PRO A 490 52.09 -29.72 -30.62
N LYS A 491 51.29 -30.77 -30.87
CA LYS A 491 51.48 -31.66 -32.03
C LYS A 491 50.17 -32.06 -32.73
N LYS A 492 50.06 -31.49 -33.94
CA LYS A 492 49.73 -32.06 -35.27
C LYS A 492 48.32 -32.59 -35.61
N ALA A 493 48.01 -32.28 -36.86
CA ALA A 493 46.78 -32.32 -37.65
C ALA A 493 46.47 -33.71 -38.25
N THR A 494 45.18 -34.12 -38.27
CA THR A 494 44.25 -34.29 -39.45
C THR A 494 44.34 -35.68 -40.13
N PRO A 495 43.37 -36.17 -40.96
CA PRO A 495 42.14 -35.56 -41.51
C PRO A 495 40.83 -36.43 -41.58
N LYS A 496 39.71 -35.71 -41.83
CA LYS A 496 38.49 -35.98 -42.67
C LYS A 496 37.91 -37.42 -42.86
N LYS A 497 36.58 -37.51 -42.71
CA LYS A 497 35.54 -38.00 -43.68
C LYS A 497 34.15 -37.92 -42.99
N SER A 498 33.21 -37.06 -43.39
CA SER A 498 32.30 -37.05 -44.57
C SER A 498 30.97 -37.80 -44.37
N SER A 499 29.89 -37.12 -44.78
CA SER A 499 28.52 -37.59 -45.09
C SER A 499 27.58 -37.82 -43.91
N ALA A 500 26.26 -37.66 -44.01
CA ALA A 500 25.36 -36.81 -44.79
C ALA A 500 23.97 -37.05 -44.17
N SER A 501 23.13 -36.01 -44.11
CA SER A 501 21.67 -36.02 -44.27
C SER A 501 20.87 -37.29 -43.93
N LYS A 502 19.92 -37.19 -42.98
CA LYS A 502 18.48 -37.25 -43.33
C LYS A 502 17.55 -36.91 -42.16
N GLN A 503 16.63 -36.00 -42.45
CA GLN A 503 15.38 -35.75 -41.74
C GLN A 503 14.50 -37.01 -41.72
N SER A 504 13.74 -37.24 -40.65
CA SER A 504 12.27 -37.31 -40.73
C SER A 504 11.61 -37.51 -39.36
N LYS A 505 10.39 -37.00 -39.32
CA LYS A 505 9.49 -36.64 -38.22
C LYS A 505 8.76 -37.87 -37.58
N PRO A 506 7.86 -37.66 -36.58
CA PRO A 506 7.71 -38.48 -35.38
C PRO A 506 6.50 -39.43 -35.42
N LYS A 507 6.36 -40.28 -34.39
CA LYS A 507 5.09 -40.97 -34.10
C LYS A 507 4.67 -40.88 -32.63
N LYS A 508 3.39 -40.56 -32.48
CA LYS A 508 2.57 -40.51 -31.27
C LYS A 508 2.21 -41.92 -30.74
N SER A 509 1.80 -41.90 -29.47
CA SER A 509 0.71 -42.65 -28.82
C SER A 509 0.89 -44.14 -28.49
N LYS A 510 0.70 -44.46 -27.20
CA LYS A 510 -0.49 -45.11 -26.57
C LYS A 510 -0.05 -45.54 -25.16
N LYS A 511 -0.61 -45.00 -24.07
CA LYS A 511 -1.85 -45.43 -23.38
C LYS A 511 -1.86 -46.95 -23.11
N ASN A 512 -1.64 -47.35 -21.86
CA ASN A 512 -2.51 -48.32 -21.20
C ASN A 512 -2.40 -48.28 -19.67
N GLN A 513 -3.58 -48.42 -19.06
CA GLN A 513 -3.83 -48.69 -17.64
C GLN A 513 -3.42 -50.13 -17.31
N ASP A 514 -3.06 -50.42 -16.06
CA ASP A 514 -3.72 -51.49 -15.31
C ASP A 514 -3.41 -51.48 -13.81
N LYS A 515 -4.33 -52.12 -13.08
CA LYS A 515 -4.65 -52.04 -11.65
C LYS A 515 -3.79 -52.94 -10.74
N ALA A 516 -3.91 -52.63 -9.44
CA ALA A 516 -4.12 -53.55 -8.30
C ALA A 516 -2.94 -54.09 -7.47
N ALA A 517 -2.95 -53.66 -6.19
CA ALA A 517 -3.12 -54.48 -4.99
C ALA A 517 -1.91 -55.05 -4.20
N ILE A 518 -1.88 -54.61 -2.92
CA ILE A 518 -1.67 -55.37 -1.67
C ILE A 518 -0.24 -55.83 -1.31
N LYS A 519 0.26 -55.31 -0.18
CA LYS A 519 0.76 -56.11 0.97
C LYS A 519 1.03 -55.24 2.23
N LYS A 520 0.30 -55.54 3.32
CA LYS A 520 0.77 -55.41 4.71
C LYS A 520 1.38 -56.77 5.14
N PRO A 521 2.30 -56.81 6.11
CA PRO A 521 1.98 -57.11 7.53
C PRO A 521 2.86 -56.27 8.50
N GLY A 522 2.74 -56.18 9.82
CA GLY A 522 1.98 -56.76 10.93
C GLY A 522 2.61 -56.17 12.23
N LYS A 523 1.85 -55.58 13.16
CA LYS A 523 1.28 -56.14 14.40
C LYS A 523 2.29 -56.59 15.51
N LYS A 524 2.28 -55.88 16.65
CA LYS A 524 2.39 -56.32 18.07
C LYS A 524 1.59 -55.29 18.89
N THR A 525 0.44 -55.50 19.56
CA THR A 525 0.00 -56.36 20.71
C THR A 525 0.95 -56.31 21.91
N GLY A 526 0.57 -56.07 23.17
CA GLY A 526 -0.69 -55.80 23.91
C GLY A 526 -0.32 -54.97 25.17
N LYS A 527 -1.12 -54.68 26.20
CA LYS A 527 -2.22 -55.35 26.92
C LYS A 527 -2.84 -54.28 27.87
N LYS A 528 -4.14 -53.99 27.80
CA LYS A 528 -5.23 -54.30 28.77
C LYS A 528 -5.00 -54.03 30.27
N SER A 529 -5.82 -53.14 30.84
CA SER A 529 -6.79 -53.35 31.96
C SER A 529 -7.39 -51.97 32.34
N GLY A 530 -8.68 -51.69 32.55
CA GLY A 530 -9.90 -52.48 32.73
C GLY A 530 -10.61 -52.10 34.04
N LYS A 531 -11.72 -51.34 33.98
CA LYS A 531 -12.94 -51.32 34.86
C LYS A 531 -13.73 -50.01 34.62
N LYS A 532 -14.98 -49.99 34.09
CA LYS A 532 -16.31 -50.26 34.72
C LYS A 532 -16.54 -49.35 35.95
N SER A 533 -17.61 -48.56 36.15
CA SER A 533 -19.06 -48.66 35.85
C SER A 533 -19.71 -47.28 36.19
N ALA A 534 -20.64 -46.72 35.40
CA ALA A 534 -22.12 -46.79 35.50
C ALA A 534 -22.84 -45.62 36.23
N LYS A 535 -23.84 -45.06 35.50
CA LYS A 535 -25.18 -44.54 35.92
C LYS A 535 -25.31 -43.60 37.12
N LYS A 536 -25.92 -42.42 36.89
CA LYS A 536 -27.33 -42.12 37.24
C LYS A 536 -27.74 -40.70 36.84
N ALA A 537 -28.87 -40.59 36.13
CA ALA A 537 -29.78 -39.43 36.19
C ALA A 537 -30.59 -39.48 37.50
N PRO A 538 -31.21 -38.36 37.92
CA PRO A 538 -32.68 -38.38 37.89
C PRO A 538 -33.37 -37.04 37.51
N LYS A 539 -34.65 -37.25 37.21
CA LYS A 539 -35.82 -36.41 36.91
C LYS A 539 -35.97 -35.05 37.63
N ALA A 540 -36.51 -34.11 36.85
CA ALA A 540 -37.63 -33.18 37.06
C ALA A 540 -38.23 -32.97 38.47
N LYS A 541 -38.50 -31.68 38.79
CA LYS A 541 -39.70 -31.23 39.50
C LYS A 541 -40.06 -29.78 39.13
N ALA A 542 -41.36 -29.53 39.04
CA ALA A 542 -42.06 -28.28 38.78
C ALA A 542 -42.38 -27.50 40.08
N GLY A 543 -42.81 -26.24 39.91
CA GLY A 543 -43.46 -25.36 40.90
C GLY A 543 -42.46 -24.43 41.61
N SER A 544 -42.55 -23.10 41.52
CA SER A 544 -43.69 -22.20 41.72
C SER A 544 -43.52 -20.88 40.98
#